data_AF-W5NRV0-F1
#
_entry.id   AF-W5NRV0-F1
#
_cell.length_a   1.000
_cell.length_b   1.000
_cell.length_c   1.000
_cell.angle_alpha   90.00
_cell.angle_beta   90.00
_cell.angle_gamma   90.00
#
_symmetry.space_group_name_H-M   'P 1'
#
loop_
_entity.id
_entity.type
_entity.pdbx_description
1 polymer ?
#
loop_
_entity_poly.entity_id
_entity_poly.type
_entity_poly.pdbx_seq_one_letter_code
_entity_poly.pdbx_strand_id
1 'polypeptide(L)'
;MAGPWLSLHRARPLGTRASAAPKAVLPFEAMPRCPGNKWMRVLQIWKEQGSENMHLDMHQTFQELGPIFRYDVGGRHMVFVMLPEDVERLQQAESLHPQRMLLEPWLAYRQARGHKCGVFLLNGPQWRLDRLRLNPDVLSLPALQKYTPLVDGVARDFSQTLKARVLQNARGSLTLDIAPSVFRYTIEG
;
A
#
# COMPACT_ATOMS: atom_id res chain seq x y z
N MET A 1 -52.19 9.78 1.16
CA MET A 1 -52.07 8.72 2.17
C MET A 1 -50.61 8.56 2.53
N ALA A 2 -50.21 9.05 3.69
CA ALA A 2 -48.84 9.01 4.19
C ALA A 2 -48.77 8.00 5.35
N GLY A 3 -47.90 6.99 5.23
CA GLY A 3 -47.66 6.02 6.30
C GLY A 3 -46.64 6.54 7.32
N PRO A 4 -46.73 6.14 8.61
CA PRO A 4 -45.82 6.64 9.64
C PRO A 4 -44.51 5.84 9.66
N TRP A 5 -43.40 6.56 9.82
CA TRP A 5 -42.08 6.01 10.06
C TRP A 5 -41.96 5.58 11.53
N LEU A 6 -41.90 4.28 11.79
CA LEU A 6 -41.60 3.73 13.12
C LEU A 6 -40.10 3.77 13.37
N SER A 7 -39.68 4.65 14.28
CA SER A 7 -38.32 4.70 14.82
C SER A 7 -38.06 3.46 15.70
N LEU A 8 -37.20 2.56 15.26
CA LEU A 8 -36.70 1.47 16.10
C LEU A 8 -35.54 1.98 16.97
N HIS A 9 -35.84 2.31 18.23
CA HIS A 9 -34.81 2.46 19.25
C HIS A 9 -34.16 1.10 19.54
N ARG A 10 -32.97 0.86 18.98
CA ARG A 10 -32.15 -0.29 19.35
C ARG A 10 -31.46 -0.01 20.69
N ALA A 11 -31.95 -0.65 21.75
CA ALA A 11 -31.25 -0.71 23.03
C ALA A 11 -29.91 -1.43 22.85
N ARG A 12 -28.83 -0.83 23.38
CA ARG A 12 -27.46 -1.36 23.36
C ARG A 12 -27.24 -2.10 24.68
N PRO A 13 -26.98 -3.42 24.70
CA PRO A 13 -26.59 -4.06 25.95
C PRO A 13 -25.15 -3.66 26.26
N LEU A 14 -24.93 -3.14 27.47
CA LEU A 14 -23.61 -2.99 28.08
C LEU A 14 -23.04 -4.40 28.30
N GLY A 15 -22.26 -4.87 27.33
CA GLY A 15 -21.43 -6.05 27.50
C GLY A 15 -20.25 -5.69 28.40
N THR A 16 -20.24 -6.23 29.61
CA THR A 16 -19.10 -6.22 30.52
C THR A 16 -17.89 -6.79 29.78
N ARG A 17 -16.92 -5.94 29.45
CA ARG A 17 -15.68 -6.35 28.79
C ARG A 17 -14.83 -7.07 29.85
N ALA A 18 -15.02 -8.38 29.97
CA ALA A 18 -14.13 -9.23 30.75
C ALA A 18 -12.70 -9.03 30.21
N SER A 19 -11.80 -8.57 31.07
CA SER A 19 -10.39 -8.46 30.74
C SER A 19 -9.85 -9.87 30.49
N ALA A 20 -9.57 -10.21 29.23
CA ALA A 20 -8.93 -11.46 28.89
C ALA A 20 -7.57 -11.55 29.61
N ALA A 21 -7.31 -12.68 30.26
CA ALA A 21 -6.03 -12.94 30.91
C ALA A 21 -4.86 -12.76 29.90
N PRO A 22 -3.66 -12.32 30.35
CA PRO A 22 -2.53 -12.16 29.46
C PRO A 22 -2.21 -13.51 28.82
N LYS A 23 -2.38 -13.62 27.49
CA LYS A 23 -1.94 -14.79 26.74
C LYS A 23 -0.42 -14.87 26.84
N ALA A 24 0.10 -16.03 27.24
CA ALA A 24 1.54 -16.28 27.21
C ALA A 24 2.07 -16.06 25.78
N VAL A 25 3.20 -15.36 25.66
CA VAL A 25 3.83 -15.08 24.36
C VAL A 25 4.41 -16.39 23.82
N LEU A 26 4.03 -16.75 22.59
CA LEU A 26 4.53 -17.94 21.92
C LEU A 26 5.89 -17.67 21.25
N PRO A 27 6.76 -18.68 21.10
CA PRO A 27 8.01 -18.53 20.37
C PRO A 27 7.76 -18.30 18.86
N PHE A 28 8.72 -17.69 18.17
CA PHE A 28 8.63 -17.36 16.74
C PHE A 28 8.37 -18.61 15.87
N GLU A 29 8.93 -19.74 16.26
CA GLU A 29 8.84 -21.02 15.56
C GLU A 29 7.42 -21.60 15.60
N ALA A 30 6.62 -21.24 16.59
CA ALA A 30 5.23 -21.68 16.73
C ALA A 30 4.28 -20.96 15.75
N MET A 31 4.72 -19.87 15.11
CA MET A 31 3.93 -19.18 14.09
C MET A 31 3.70 -20.10 12.89
N PRO A 32 2.44 -20.19 12.39
CA PRO A 32 2.11 -20.92 11.17
C PRO A 32 3.05 -20.53 10.02
N ARG A 33 3.41 -21.50 9.18
CA ARG A 33 4.29 -21.28 8.03
C ARG A 33 3.54 -21.63 6.76
N CYS A 34 3.58 -20.72 5.78
CA CYS A 34 3.03 -20.93 4.45
C CYS A 34 3.66 -22.19 3.81
N PRO A 35 2.87 -23.20 3.42
CA PRO A 35 3.37 -24.46 2.86
C PRO A 35 4.20 -24.26 1.58
N GLY A 36 5.16 -25.15 1.36
CA GLY A 36 5.97 -25.19 0.13
C GLY A 36 7.46 -24.92 0.36
N ASN A 37 8.27 -25.28 -0.64
CA ASN A 37 9.72 -25.13 -0.58
C ASN A 37 10.16 -23.73 -1.02
N LYS A 38 10.96 -23.06 -0.18
CA LYS A 38 11.45 -21.69 -0.41
C LYS A 38 12.25 -21.51 -1.71
N TRP A 39 12.94 -22.55 -2.20
CA TRP A 39 13.69 -22.52 -3.46
C TRP A 39 12.81 -22.84 -4.67
N MET A 40 11.82 -23.73 -4.53
CA MET A 40 10.84 -23.95 -5.59
C MET A 40 10.08 -22.67 -5.93
N ARG A 41 9.74 -21.84 -4.92
CA ARG A 41 9.16 -20.51 -5.13
C ARG A 41 10.05 -19.59 -5.96
N VAL A 42 11.36 -19.59 -5.69
CA VAL A 42 12.33 -18.80 -6.48
C VAL A 42 12.38 -19.29 -7.93
N LEU A 43 12.44 -20.61 -8.13
CA LEU A 43 12.44 -21.20 -9.47
C LEU A 43 11.14 -20.90 -10.24
N GLN A 44 10.00 -20.89 -9.54
CA GLN A 44 8.72 -20.55 -10.12
C GLN A 44 8.70 -19.08 -10.56
N ILE A 45 9.09 -18.14 -9.68
CA ILE A 45 9.19 -16.71 -10.02
C ILE A 45 10.13 -16.50 -11.22
N TRP A 46 11.25 -17.22 -11.25
CA TRP A 46 12.19 -17.14 -12.37
C TRP A 46 11.58 -17.66 -13.67
N LYS A 47 10.90 -18.80 -13.63
CA LYS A 47 10.21 -19.41 -14.79
C LYS A 47 9.08 -18.52 -15.32
N GLU A 48 8.29 -17.94 -14.43
CA GLU A 48 7.13 -17.09 -14.75
C GLU A 48 7.53 -15.62 -14.99
N GLN A 49 8.80 -15.28 -14.79
CA GLN A 49 9.35 -13.92 -14.89
C GLN A 49 8.65 -12.89 -13.98
N GLY A 50 8.07 -13.35 -12.88
CA GLY A 50 7.29 -12.50 -11.99
C GLY A 50 6.42 -13.29 -11.01
N SER A 51 5.53 -12.57 -10.32
CA SER A 51 4.51 -13.15 -9.44
C SER A 51 3.26 -12.26 -9.46
N GLU A 52 2.48 -12.37 -10.53
CA GLU A 52 1.29 -11.53 -10.73
C GLU A 52 0.18 -11.86 -9.72
N ASN A 53 0.07 -13.13 -9.33
CA ASN A 53 -0.97 -13.64 -8.43
C ASN A 53 -0.58 -13.59 -6.94
N MET A 54 0.55 -12.98 -6.57
CA MET A 54 1.04 -12.97 -5.18
C MET A 54 -0.03 -12.49 -4.18
N HIS A 55 -0.81 -11.47 -4.53
CA HIS A 55 -1.85 -10.93 -3.68
C HIS A 55 -2.99 -11.94 -3.41
N LEU A 56 -3.34 -12.77 -4.40
CA LEU A 56 -4.33 -13.85 -4.25
C LEU A 56 -3.77 -14.98 -3.40
N ASP A 57 -2.52 -15.40 -3.68
CA ASP A 57 -1.85 -16.45 -2.92
C ASP A 57 -1.72 -16.07 -1.43
N MET A 58 -1.38 -14.80 -1.14
CA MET A 58 -1.31 -14.30 0.24
C MET A 58 -2.69 -14.27 0.87
N HIS A 59 -3.72 -13.80 0.16
CA HIS A 59 -5.09 -13.77 0.68
C HIS A 59 -5.60 -15.16 1.03
N GLN A 60 -5.40 -16.15 0.16
CA GLN A 60 -5.75 -17.55 0.43
C GLN A 60 -4.96 -18.09 1.63
N THR A 61 -3.66 -17.81 1.72
CA THR A 61 -2.83 -18.25 2.85
C THR A 61 -3.35 -17.67 4.19
N PHE A 62 -3.81 -16.42 4.21
CA PHE A 62 -4.44 -15.83 5.40
C PHE A 62 -5.76 -16.53 5.78
N GLN A 63 -6.56 -16.97 4.80
CA GLN A 63 -7.78 -17.74 5.06
C GLN A 63 -7.46 -19.11 5.67
N GLU A 64 -6.37 -19.76 5.21
CA GLU A 64 -5.98 -21.10 5.63
C GLU A 64 -5.23 -21.12 6.98
N LEU A 65 -4.29 -20.18 7.19
CA LEU A 65 -3.39 -20.18 8.34
C LEU A 65 -3.76 -19.17 9.42
N GLY A 66 -4.72 -18.29 9.14
CA GLY A 66 -5.12 -17.21 10.02
C GLY A 66 -4.33 -15.91 9.78
N PRO A 67 -4.51 -14.90 10.65
CA PRO A 67 -4.15 -13.51 10.37
C PRO A 67 -2.64 -13.20 10.40
N ILE A 68 -1.80 -14.18 10.75
CA ILE A 68 -0.36 -14.05 10.83
C ILE A 68 0.33 -15.36 10.45
N PHE A 69 1.32 -15.29 9.56
CA PHE A 69 2.10 -16.46 9.16
C PHE A 69 3.50 -16.09 8.66
N ARG A 70 4.39 -17.08 8.65
CA ARG A 70 5.75 -16.97 8.08
C ARG A 70 5.77 -17.39 6.62
N TYR A 71 6.51 -16.65 5.81
CA TYR A 71 6.72 -16.94 4.40
C TYR A 71 8.21 -16.86 4.06
N ASP A 72 8.75 -17.99 3.61
CA ASP A 72 10.15 -18.11 3.23
C ASP A 72 10.28 -18.14 1.70
N VAL A 73 11.19 -17.34 1.14
CA VAL A 73 11.52 -17.35 -0.29
C VAL A 73 13.00 -17.12 -0.49
N GLY A 74 13.66 -18.10 -1.12
CA GLY A 74 15.13 -18.14 -1.21
C GLY A 74 15.79 -18.07 0.17
N GLY A 75 16.64 -17.06 0.36
CA GLY A 75 17.29 -16.76 1.65
C GLY A 75 16.52 -15.81 2.57
N ARG A 76 15.33 -15.32 2.15
CA ARG A 76 14.56 -14.33 2.90
C ARG A 76 13.46 -14.99 3.73
N HIS A 77 13.30 -14.48 4.94
CA HIS A 77 12.28 -14.89 5.91
C HIS A 77 11.38 -13.70 6.20
N MET A 78 10.07 -13.84 5.98
CA MET A 78 9.10 -12.77 6.14
C MET A 78 7.96 -13.21 7.06
N VAL A 79 7.40 -12.26 7.79
CA VAL A 79 6.15 -12.43 8.54
C VAL A 79 5.09 -11.58 7.84
N PHE A 80 3.99 -12.21 7.46
CA PHE A 80 2.83 -11.56 6.88
C PHE A 80 1.78 -11.38 7.97
N VAL A 81 1.23 -10.18 8.07
CA VAL A 81 0.16 -9.78 9.00
C VAL A 81 -0.95 -9.08 8.22
N MET A 82 -2.18 -9.14 8.73
CA MET A 82 -3.33 -8.48 8.07
C MET A 82 -4.20 -7.63 9.02
N LEU A 83 -3.94 -7.63 10.33
CA LEU A 83 -4.78 -6.91 11.28
C LEU A 83 -4.27 -5.48 11.51
N PRO A 84 -5.17 -4.49 11.67
CA PRO A 84 -4.77 -3.12 12.03
C PRO A 84 -3.95 -3.04 13.32
N GLU A 85 -4.25 -3.91 14.30
CA GLU A 85 -3.51 -3.98 15.56
C GLU A 85 -2.03 -4.34 15.37
N ASP A 86 -1.71 -5.13 14.36
CA ASP A 86 -0.32 -5.51 14.06
C ASP A 86 0.43 -4.34 13.43
N VAL A 87 -0.25 -3.55 12.60
CA VAL A 87 0.31 -2.30 12.05
C VAL A 87 0.58 -1.29 13.16
N GLU A 88 -0.34 -1.15 14.11
CA GLU A 88 -0.14 -0.29 15.29
C GLU A 88 1.07 -0.73 16.12
N ARG A 89 1.20 -2.03 16.40
CA ARG A 89 2.36 -2.59 17.13
C ARG A 89 3.67 -2.37 16.37
N LEU A 90 3.68 -2.55 15.05
CA LEU A 90 4.84 -2.26 14.21
C LEU A 90 5.25 -0.80 14.28
N GLN A 91 4.28 0.13 14.22
CA GLN A 91 4.53 1.56 14.32
C GLN A 91 5.05 1.95 15.72
N GLN A 92 4.51 1.37 16.79
CA GLN A 92 4.96 1.61 18.16
C GLN A 92 6.39 1.10 18.41
N ALA A 93 6.76 -0.01 17.77
CA ALA A 93 8.10 -0.59 17.86
C ALA A 93 9.12 0.07 16.90
N GLU A 94 8.68 1.00 16.06
CA GLU A 94 9.52 1.59 15.02
C GLU A 94 10.57 2.54 15.62
N SER A 95 11.80 2.47 15.10
CA SER A 95 12.87 3.36 15.54
C SER A 95 12.77 4.74 14.88
N LEU A 96 13.65 5.67 15.27
CA LEU A 96 13.81 6.97 14.57
C LEU A 96 14.18 6.83 13.09
N HIS A 97 14.63 5.64 12.68
CA HIS A 97 15.05 5.28 11.34
C HIS A 97 14.33 4.00 10.88
N PRO A 98 13.04 4.08 10.49
CA PRO A 98 12.36 3.01 9.75
C PRO A 98 13.27 2.36 8.71
N GLN A 99 13.35 1.03 8.74
CA GLN A 99 14.15 0.27 7.79
C GLN A 99 13.26 -0.55 6.88
N ARG A 100 13.40 -0.33 5.57
CA ARG A 100 12.69 -1.08 4.54
C ARG A 100 13.63 -2.00 3.78
N MET A 101 13.06 -3.08 3.25
CA MET A 101 13.75 -3.96 2.32
C MET A 101 14.24 -3.16 1.11
N LEU A 102 15.49 -3.37 0.73
CA LEU A 102 16.10 -2.67 -0.39
C LEU A 102 15.63 -3.25 -1.72
N LEU A 103 15.31 -2.36 -2.66
CA LEU A 103 15.04 -2.74 -4.04
C LEU A 103 16.36 -2.82 -4.81
N GLU A 104 17.03 -3.97 -4.70
CA GLU A 104 18.39 -4.22 -5.21
C GLU A 104 18.62 -3.77 -6.67
N PRO A 105 17.70 -4.02 -7.63
CA PRO A 105 17.92 -3.58 -9.02
C PRO A 105 18.07 -2.05 -9.16
N TRP A 106 17.30 -1.28 -8.39
CA TRP A 106 17.34 0.18 -8.45
C TRP A 106 18.59 0.73 -7.76
N LEU A 107 18.99 0.11 -6.65
CA LEU A 107 20.21 0.46 -5.94
C LEU A 107 21.44 0.20 -6.82
N ALA A 108 21.50 -0.97 -7.46
CA ALA A 108 22.59 -1.34 -8.36
C ALA A 108 22.74 -0.36 -9.52
N TYR A 109 21.63 0.04 -10.15
CA TYR A 109 21.64 1.06 -11.21
C TYR A 109 22.24 2.39 -10.73
N ARG A 110 21.81 2.89 -9.56
CA ARG A 110 22.29 4.15 -9.00
C ARG A 110 23.80 4.09 -8.72
N GLN A 111 24.26 2.99 -8.12
CA GLN A 111 25.68 2.76 -7.83
C GLN A 111 26.53 2.70 -9.11
N ALA A 112 26.09 1.91 -10.10
CA ALA A 112 26.80 1.77 -11.37
C ALA A 112 26.93 3.08 -12.16
N ARG A 113 26.02 4.04 -11.94
CA ARG A 113 26.03 5.36 -12.59
C ARG A 113 26.56 6.49 -11.71
N GLY A 114 26.98 6.21 -10.48
CA GLY A 114 27.41 7.23 -9.52
C GLY A 114 26.30 8.20 -9.10
N HIS A 115 25.03 7.81 -9.22
CA HIS A 115 23.89 8.63 -8.82
C HIS A 115 23.61 8.48 -7.32
N LYS A 116 23.24 9.59 -6.66
CA LYS A 116 22.75 9.55 -5.28
C LYS A 116 21.41 8.80 -5.19
N CYS A 117 21.18 8.14 -4.05
CA CYS A 117 19.90 7.54 -3.72
C CYS A 117 18.94 8.56 -3.10
N GLY A 118 17.65 8.50 -3.43
CA GLY A 118 16.61 9.30 -2.78
C GLY A 118 15.95 8.57 -1.61
N VAL A 119 15.03 9.24 -0.90
CA VAL A 119 14.36 8.73 0.31
C VAL A 119 13.65 7.38 0.16
N PHE A 120 13.36 6.92 -1.07
CA PHE A 120 12.81 5.59 -1.29
C PHE A 120 13.85 4.46 -1.10
N LEU A 121 15.11 4.70 -1.50
CA LEU A 121 16.19 3.70 -1.48
C LEU A 121 17.15 3.87 -0.29
N LEU A 122 17.01 4.95 0.48
CA LEU A 122 17.81 5.21 1.68
C LEU A 122 17.17 4.58 2.92
N ASN A 123 18.01 4.17 3.87
CA ASN A 123 17.67 3.79 5.24
C ASN A 123 18.58 4.57 6.22
N GLY A 124 18.31 4.48 7.53
CA GLY A 124 19.19 5.04 8.56
C GLY A 124 19.17 6.57 8.68
N PRO A 125 20.23 7.18 9.24
CA PRO A 125 20.30 8.62 9.46
C PRO A 125 20.18 9.47 8.19
N GLN A 126 20.80 9.03 7.09
CA GLN A 126 20.73 9.76 5.82
C GLN A 126 19.31 9.84 5.27
N TRP A 127 18.54 8.74 5.37
CA TRP A 127 17.12 8.74 5.03
C TRP A 127 16.35 9.78 5.86
N ARG A 128 16.58 9.82 7.18
CA ARG A 128 15.87 10.75 8.08
C ARG A 128 16.19 12.20 7.74
N LEU A 129 17.46 12.50 7.48
CA LEU A 129 17.91 13.83 7.10
C LEU A 129 17.19 14.33 5.84
N ASP A 130 17.19 13.52 4.78
CA ASP A 130 16.58 13.90 3.51
C ASP A 130 15.05 13.95 3.62
N ARG A 131 14.44 13.05 4.41
CA ARG A 131 13.00 13.07 4.67
C ARG A 131 12.56 14.35 5.39
N LEU A 132 13.30 14.78 6.42
CA LEU A 132 12.98 15.99 7.15
C LEU A 132 13.12 17.26 6.29
N ARG A 133 14.05 17.25 5.32
CA ARG A 133 14.19 18.35 4.35
C ARG A 133 13.08 18.37 3.30
N LEU A 134 12.61 17.22 2.84
CA LEU A 134 11.56 17.13 1.82
C LEU A 134 10.14 17.33 2.35
N ASN A 135 9.86 16.92 3.59
CA ASN A 135 8.51 16.97 4.15
C ASN A 135 7.84 18.37 4.08
N PRO A 136 8.53 19.48 4.43
CA PRO A 136 7.93 20.82 4.36
C PRO A 136 7.49 21.21 2.94
N ASP A 137 8.22 20.79 1.92
CA ASP A 137 7.99 21.21 0.54
C ASP A 137 7.10 20.26 -0.26
N VAL A 138 6.81 19.06 0.27
CA VAL A 138 6.05 18.01 -0.45
C VAL A 138 4.80 17.56 0.29
N LEU A 139 4.83 17.46 1.63
CA LEU A 139 3.77 16.83 2.42
C LEU A 139 3.09 17.77 3.43
N SER A 140 3.59 18.99 3.57
CA SER A 140 3.01 19.98 4.49
C SER A 140 1.73 20.60 3.93
N LEU A 141 0.87 21.11 4.81
CA LEU A 141 -0.33 21.85 4.39
C LEU A 141 0.00 23.06 3.48
N PRO A 142 1.02 23.89 3.77
CA PRO A 142 1.47 24.94 2.85
C PRO A 142 1.88 24.43 1.47
N ALA A 143 2.62 23.31 1.40
CA ALA A 143 2.99 22.70 0.12
C ALA A 143 1.76 22.25 -0.66
N LEU A 144 0.81 21.56 0.01
CA LEU A 144 -0.45 21.16 -0.61
C LEU A 144 -1.21 22.37 -1.16
N GLN A 145 -1.38 23.43 -0.37
CA GLN A 145 -2.05 24.66 -0.82
C GLN A 145 -1.37 25.31 -2.03
N LYS A 146 -0.04 25.23 -2.12
CA LYS A 146 0.73 25.73 -3.27
C LYS A 146 0.49 24.93 -4.54
N TYR A 147 0.46 23.59 -4.46
CA TYR A 147 0.35 22.73 -5.64
C TYR A 147 -1.09 22.40 -6.04
N THR A 148 -2.06 22.47 -5.13
CA THR A 148 -3.47 22.17 -5.42
C THR A 148 -4.01 22.95 -6.63
N PRO A 149 -3.79 24.27 -6.78
CA PRO A 149 -4.26 24.99 -7.96
C PRO A 149 -3.63 24.52 -9.28
N LEU A 150 -2.38 24.03 -9.24
CA LEU A 150 -1.70 23.50 -10.43
C LEU A 150 -2.31 22.17 -10.86
N VAL A 151 -2.49 21.25 -9.90
CA VAL A 151 -3.13 19.95 -10.13
C VAL A 151 -4.59 20.13 -10.56
N ASP A 152 -5.32 21.09 -9.98
CA ASP A 152 -6.70 21.43 -10.38
C ASP A 152 -6.76 21.91 -11.84
N GLY A 153 -5.76 22.68 -12.30
CA GLY A 153 -5.64 23.08 -13.70
C GLY A 153 -5.58 21.88 -14.64
N VAL A 154 -4.65 20.95 -14.39
CA VAL A 154 -4.50 19.73 -15.20
C VAL A 154 -5.77 18.85 -15.13
N ALA A 155 -6.41 18.76 -13.96
CA ALA A 155 -7.66 18.02 -13.80
C ALA A 155 -8.83 18.62 -14.60
N ARG A 156 -8.90 19.96 -14.68
CA ARG A 156 -9.89 20.65 -15.53
C ARG A 156 -9.61 20.40 -16.99
N ASP A 157 -8.37 20.52 -17.45
CA ASP A 157 -8.00 20.31 -18.85
C ASP A 157 -8.28 18.87 -19.30
N PHE A 158 -7.96 17.90 -18.44
CA PHE A 158 -8.32 16.49 -18.65
C PHE A 158 -9.84 16.31 -18.78
N SER A 159 -10.61 16.88 -17.85
CA SER A 159 -12.08 16.78 -17.85
C SER A 159 -12.71 17.46 -19.06
N GLN A 160 -12.22 18.63 -19.45
CA GLN A 160 -12.68 19.38 -20.62
C GLN A 160 -12.37 18.62 -21.92
N THR A 161 -11.18 18.03 -22.02
CA THR A 161 -10.78 17.21 -23.17
C THR A 161 -11.70 16.00 -23.33
N LEU A 162 -12.02 15.29 -22.25
CA LEU A 162 -12.97 14.17 -22.30
C LEU A 162 -14.37 14.66 -22.67
N LYS A 163 -14.84 15.76 -22.07
CA LYS A 163 -16.15 16.34 -22.39
C LYS A 163 -16.26 16.76 -23.85
N ALA A 164 -15.22 17.36 -24.43
CA ALA A 164 -15.20 17.73 -25.84
C ALA A 164 -15.37 16.50 -26.76
N ARG A 165 -14.69 15.38 -26.43
CA ARG A 165 -14.84 14.12 -27.18
C ARG A 165 -16.23 13.52 -27.07
N VAL A 166 -16.86 13.61 -25.91
CA VAL A 166 -18.25 13.19 -25.71
C VAL A 166 -19.20 13.98 -26.62
N LEU A 167 -19.03 15.31 -26.67
CA LEU A 167 -19.86 16.20 -27.48
C LEU A 167 -19.65 16.04 -28.99
N GLN A 168 -18.47 15.62 -29.42
CA GLN A 168 -18.18 15.30 -30.83
C GLN A 168 -18.85 14.00 -31.29
N ASN A 169 -19.25 13.12 -30.37
CA ASN A 169 -19.95 11.90 -30.70
C ASN A 169 -21.44 12.18 -30.89
N ALA A 170 -22.01 11.75 -32.03
CA ALA A 170 -23.44 11.92 -32.34
C ALA A 170 -24.38 11.36 -31.26
N ARG A 171 -23.93 10.38 -30.46
CA ARG A 171 -24.72 9.79 -29.36
C ARG A 171 -24.56 10.52 -28.02
N GLY A 172 -23.73 11.56 -27.94
CA GLY A 172 -23.45 12.27 -26.69
C GLY A 172 -22.81 11.39 -25.61
N SER A 173 -22.08 10.34 -26.02
CA SER A 173 -21.42 9.39 -25.12
C SER A 173 -20.04 9.00 -25.66
N LEU A 174 -19.17 8.48 -24.79
CA LEU A 174 -17.81 8.08 -25.15
C LEU A 174 -17.45 6.75 -24.48
N THR A 175 -17.01 5.79 -25.29
CA THR A 175 -16.49 4.49 -24.83
C THR A 175 -15.04 4.40 -25.28
N LEU A 176 -14.10 4.31 -24.33
CA LEU A 176 -12.68 4.13 -24.62
C LEU A 176 -11.97 3.36 -23.50
N ASP A 177 -10.76 2.86 -23.80
CA ASP A 177 -9.78 2.55 -22.77
C ASP A 177 -9.18 3.85 -22.22
N ILE A 178 -9.53 4.19 -20.98
CA ILE A 178 -9.13 5.43 -20.33
C ILE A 178 -7.73 5.34 -19.71
N ALA A 179 -7.17 4.13 -19.53
CA ALA A 179 -5.94 3.92 -18.77
C ALA A 179 -4.74 4.71 -19.33
N PRO A 180 -4.48 4.76 -20.66
CA PRO A 180 -3.39 5.58 -21.21
C PRO A 180 -3.60 7.08 -20.96
N SER A 181 -4.85 7.54 -20.93
CA SER A 181 -5.17 8.96 -20.71
C SER A 181 -4.98 9.34 -19.24
N VAL A 182 -5.41 8.47 -18.32
CA VAL A 182 -5.18 8.65 -16.88
C VAL A 182 -3.69 8.60 -16.55
N PHE A 183 -2.92 7.71 -17.19
CA PHE A 183 -1.48 7.65 -16.99
C PHE A 183 -0.77 8.95 -17.40
N ARG A 184 -1.16 9.54 -18.54
CA ARG A 184 -0.63 10.85 -18.97
C ARG A 184 -1.03 11.95 -18.00
N TYR A 185 -2.29 11.97 -17.57
CA TYR A 185 -2.78 12.90 -16.54
C TYR A 185 -1.94 12.85 -15.26
N THR A 186 -1.57 11.65 -14.77
CA THR A 186 -0.74 11.50 -13.55
C THR A 186 0.73 11.88 -13.73
N ILE A 187 1.22 12.00 -14.97
CA ILE A 187 2.58 12.48 -15.25
C ILE A 187 2.59 14.02 -15.36
N GLU A 188 1.50 14.60 -15.83
CA GLU A 188 1.38 16.05 -16.04
C GLU A 188 1.04 16.82 -14.75
N GLY A 189 0.23 16.23 -13.87
CA GLY A 189 -0.13 16.80 -12.56
C GLY A 189 0.83 16.41 -11.43
#